data_AF-A0A537GZM2-F1
#
_entry.id   AF-A0A537GZM2-F1
#
_cell.length_a   1.000
_cell.length_b   1.000
_cell.length_c   1.000
_cell.angle_alpha   90.00
_cell.angle_beta   90.00
_cell.angle_gamma   90.00
#
_symmetry.space_group_name_H-M   'P 1'
#
loop_
_entity.id
_entity.type
_entity.pdbx_description
1 polymer ?
#
loop_
_entity_poly.entity_id
_entity_poly.type
_entity_poly.pdbx_seq_one_letter_code
_entity_poly.pdbx_strand_id
1 'polypeptide(L)'
;MSDRLDLEQLKQKEFAKRTRQLIWLESSVILGLLVWVSLEYENNPFMQSWEKTNIGPVSFLLNGTLAGLFAGTMLGFIVARYAERRTEEEKILKSLRKKTVS
;
A
#
# COMPACT_ATOMS: atom_id res chain seq x y z
N MET A 1 27.28 18.49 18.98
CA MET A 1 26.00 17.89 19.40
C MET A 1 25.07 17.59 18.21
N SER A 2 25.22 18.32 17.10
CA SER A 2 24.54 18.12 15.81
C SER A 2 24.86 16.79 15.12
N ASP A 3 26.10 16.31 15.15
CA ASP A 3 26.50 15.08 14.44
C ASP A 3 25.82 13.80 14.96
N ARG A 4 25.49 13.74 16.26
CA ARG A 4 24.75 12.59 16.83
C ARG A 4 23.30 12.56 16.36
N LEU A 5 22.67 13.73 16.25
CA LEU A 5 21.29 13.87 15.74
C LEU A 5 21.21 13.50 14.24
N ASP A 6 22.24 13.84 13.46
CA ASP A 6 22.31 13.51 12.02
C ASP A 6 22.48 11.99 11.80
N LEU A 7 23.36 11.34 12.58
CA LEU A 7 23.56 9.89 12.54
C LEU A 7 22.29 9.09 12.90
N GLU A 8 21.52 9.53 13.90
CA GLU A 8 20.25 8.91 14.23
C GLU A 8 19.18 9.12 13.15
N GLN A 9 19.12 10.33 12.55
CA GLN A 9 18.22 10.59 11.42
C GLN A 9 18.56 9.75 10.18
N LEU A 10 19.85 9.56 9.88
CA LEU A 10 20.29 8.71 8.77
C LEU A 10 19.92 7.25 8.98
N LYS A 11 20.14 6.72 10.19
CA LYS A 11 19.72 5.36 10.57
C LYS A 11 18.21 5.21 10.44
N GLN A 12 17.42 6.16 10.95
CA GLN A 12 15.96 6.11 10.84
C GLN A 12 15.47 6.18 9.39
N LYS A 13 16.09 7.00 8.53
CA LYS A 13 15.76 7.04 7.10
C LYS A 13 16.07 5.72 6.41
N GLU A 14 17.16 5.06 6.78
CA GLU A 14 17.54 3.76 6.21
C GLU A 14 16.60 2.64 6.65
N PHE A 15 16.25 2.59 7.95
CA PHE A 15 15.24 1.68 8.46
C PHE A 15 13.87 1.93 7.82
N ALA A 16 13.42 3.18 7.73
CA ALA A 16 12.16 3.52 7.07
C ALA A 16 12.13 3.12 5.60
N LYS A 17 13.27 3.22 4.89
CA LYS A 17 13.39 2.80 3.49
C LYS A 17 13.29 1.27 3.35
N ARG A 18 13.95 0.51 4.24
CA ARG A 18 13.88 -0.96 4.27
C ARG A 18 12.50 -1.47 4.69
N THR A 19 11.91 -0.89 5.73
CA THR A 19 10.55 -1.21 6.17
C THR A 19 9.54 -0.91 5.06
N ARG A 20 9.70 0.19 4.33
CA ARG A 20 8.84 0.50 3.18
C ARG A 20 8.96 -0.54 2.06
N GLN A 21 10.16 -1.06 1.79
CA GLN A 21 10.35 -2.13 0.81
C GLN A 21 9.73 -3.45 1.28
N LEU A 22 9.89 -3.79 2.55
CA LEU A 22 9.28 -4.98 3.15
C LEU A 22 7.76 -4.91 3.08
N ILE A 23 7.15 -3.79 3.44
CA ILE A 23 5.69 -3.59 3.34
C ILE A 23 5.23 -3.72 1.89
N TRP A 24 6.00 -3.20 0.93
CA TRP A 24 5.65 -3.31 -0.49
C TRP A 24 5.70 -4.77 -0.96
N LEU A 25 6.75 -5.50 -0.60
CA LEU A 25 6.91 -6.92 -0.91
C LEU A 25 5.80 -7.75 -0.28
N GLU A 26 5.53 -7.54 1.02
CA GLU A 26 4.48 -8.22 1.77
C GLU A 26 3.09 -7.95 1.17
N SER A 27 2.80 -6.69 0.82
CA SER A 27 1.56 -6.32 0.15
C SER A 27 1.42 -7.00 -1.22
N SER A 28 2.51 -7.10 -2.00
CA SER A 28 2.50 -7.82 -3.27
C SER A 28 2.26 -9.31 -3.10
N VAL A 29 2.87 -9.94 -2.08
CA VAL A 29 2.65 -11.36 -1.76
C VAL A 29 1.21 -11.59 -1.35
N ILE A 30 0.65 -10.76 -0.48
CA ILE A 30 -0.76 -10.84 -0.07
C ILE A 30 -1.68 -10.69 -1.27
N LEU A 31 -1.44 -9.70 -2.12
CA LEU A 31 -2.24 -9.47 -3.32
C LEU A 31 -2.16 -10.65 -4.30
N GLY A 32 -0.97 -11.21 -4.50
CA GLY A 32 -0.78 -12.42 -5.32
C GLY A 32 -1.53 -13.63 -4.75
N LEU A 33 -1.47 -13.85 -3.44
CA LEU A 33 -2.21 -14.90 -2.76
C LEU A 33 -3.73 -14.70 -2.87
N LEU A 34 -4.22 -13.48 -2.74
CA LEU A 34 -5.65 -13.17 -2.90
C LEU A 34 -6.15 -13.45 -4.32
N VAL A 35 -5.36 -13.06 -5.34
CA VAL A 35 -5.67 -13.36 -6.74
C VAL A 35 -5.63 -14.86 -6.99
N TRP A 36 -4.63 -15.56 -6.45
CA TRP A 36 -4.52 -17.00 -6.59
C TRP A 36 -5.70 -17.74 -5.97
N VAL A 37 -6.05 -17.40 -4.72
CA VAL A 37 -7.20 -17.96 -4.02
C VAL A 37 -8.49 -17.70 -4.79
N SER A 38 -8.64 -16.49 -5.35
CA SER A 38 -9.80 -16.17 -6.18
C SER A 38 -9.87 -17.00 -7.46
N LEU A 39 -8.72 -17.23 -8.11
CA LEU A 39 -8.65 -18.01 -9.34
C LEU A 39 -8.92 -19.51 -9.07
N GLU A 40 -8.39 -20.03 -7.97
CA GLU A 40 -8.65 -21.39 -7.51
C GLU A 40 -10.12 -21.56 -7.13
N TYR A 41 -10.71 -20.56 -6.47
CA TYR A 41 -12.12 -20.53 -6.12
C TYR A 41 -13.03 -20.54 -7.37
N GLU A 42 -12.68 -19.79 -8.41
CA GLU A 42 -13.44 -19.74 -9.66
C GLU A 42 -13.34 -21.07 -10.44
N ASN A 43 -12.17 -21.72 -10.41
CA ASN A 43 -11.92 -22.98 -11.11
C ASN A 43 -12.33 -24.24 -10.33
N ASN A 44 -12.65 -24.13 -9.04
CA ASN A 44 -12.95 -25.28 -8.19
C ASN A 44 -14.41 -25.29 -7.69
N PRO A 45 -15.30 -26.07 -8.34
CA PRO A 45 -16.71 -26.15 -7.95
C PRO A 45 -16.93 -26.77 -6.57
N PHE A 46 -15.98 -27.56 -6.06
CA PHE A 46 -16.03 -28.08 -4.69
C PHE A 46 -15.96 -26.94 -3.67
N MET A 47 -15.05 -25.97 -3.86
CA MET A 47 -14.96 -24.80 -2.99
C MET A 47 -16.21 -23.93 -3.05
N GLN A 48 -16.77 -23.71 -4.25
CA GLN A 48 -18.04 -22.99 -4.42
C GLN A 48 -19.22 -23.65 -3.67
N SER A 49 -19.28 -24.98 -3.65
CA SER A 49 -20.33 -25.70 -2.90
C SER A 49 -20.11 -25.65 -1.38
N TRP A 50 -18.85 -25.71 -0.95
CA TRP A 50 -18.48 -25.71 0.46
C TRP A 50 -18.70 -24.34 1.11
N GLU A 51 -18.40 -23.24 0.41
CA GLU A 51 -18.62 -21.88 0.95
C GLU A 51 -20.10 -21.55 1.13
N LYS A 52 -20.97 -22.02 0.22
CA LYS A 52 -22.42 -21.78 0.29
C LYS A 52 -23.01 -22.41 1.53
N THR A 53 -22.35 -23.46 2.03
CA THR A 53 -22.77 -24.23 3.20
C THR A 53 -22.15 -23.68 4.49
N ASN A 54 -20.94 -23.11 4.47
CA ASN A 54 -20.18 -22.79 5.69
C ASN A 54 -19.94 -21.29 5.95
N ILE A 55 -19.80 -20.47 4.91
CA ILE A 55 -19.30 -19.08 5.03
C ILE A 55 -20.41 -18.04 4.82
N GLY A 56 -21.54 -18.43 4.23
CA GLY A 56 -22.69 -17.55 4.08
C GLY A 56 -22.39 -16.30 3.23
N PRO A 57 -22.95 -15.12 3.55
CA PRO A 57 -22.93 -13.94 2.68
C PRO A 57 -21.54 -13.32 2.48
N VAL A 58 -20.50 -13.83 3.13
CA VAL A 58 -19.10 -13.35 2.98
C VAL A 58 -18.40 -14.01 1.78
N SER A 59 -19.04 -15.00 1.17
CA SER A 59 -18.50 -15.75 0.02
C SER A 59 -18.14 -14.89 -1.19
N PHE A 60 -18.84 -13.77 -1.41
CA PHE A 60 -18.55 -12.83 -2.50
C PHE A 60 -17.12 -12.26 -2.45
N LEU A 61 -16.47 -12.28 -1.28
CA LEU A 61 -15.09 -11.83 -1.10
C LEU A 61 -14.08 -12.77 -1.78
N LEU A 62 -14.40 -14.06 -1.87
CA LEU A 62 -13.55 -15.08 -2.50
C LEU A 62 -13.58 -15.01 -4.03
N ASN A 63 -14.63 -14.42 -4.62
CA ASN A 63 -14.74 -14.19 -6.07
C ASN A 63 -13.90 -13.00 -6.57
N GLY A 64 -12.77 -12.73 -5.92
CA GLY A 64 -11.84 -11.67 -6.35
C GLY A 64 -12.23 -10.27 -5.90
N THR A 65 -13.42 -10.09 -5.30
CA THR A 65 -13.82 -8.81 -4.70
C THR A 65 -12.83 -8.37 -3.62
N LEU A 66 -12.35 -9.29 -2.78
CA LEU A 66 -11.36 -8.97 -1.75
C LEU A 66 -10.01 -8.57 -2.36
N ALA A 67 -9.58 -9.27 -3.42
CA ALA A 67 -8.38 -8.92 -4.17
C ALA A 67 -8.49 -7.52 -4.79
N GLY A 68 -9.65 -7.20 -5.39
CA GLY A 68 -9.94 -5.89 -5.97
C GLY A 68 -9.98 -4.77 -4.94
N LEU A 69 -10.61 -4.98 -3.78
CA LEU A 69 -10.63 -4.01 -2.67
C LEU A 69 -9.23 -3.74 -2.13
N PHE A 70 -8.43 -4.79 -1.96
CA PHE A 70 -7.06 -4.67 -1.49
C PHE A 70 -6.19 -3.92 -2.50
N ALA A 71 -6.29 -4.27 -3.78
CA ALA A 71 -5.61 -3.57 -4.88
C ALA A 71 -6.02 -2.09 -4.96
N GLY A 72 -7.31 -1.80 -4.87
CA GLY A 72 -7.85 -0.44 -4.90
C GLY A 72 -7.36 0.41 -3.72
N THR A 73 -7.33 -0.17 -2.51
CA THR A 73 -6.79 0.49 -1.32
C THR A 73 -5.29 0.79 -1.48
N MET A 74 -4.53 -0.17 -2.00
CA MET A 74 -3.09 0.00 -2.25
C MET A 74 -2.83 1.11 -3.27
N LEU A 75 -3.56 1.13 -4.38
CA LEU A 75 -3.46 2.19 -5.39
C LEU A 75 -3.88 3.56 -4.83
N GLY A 76 -4.99 3.62 -4.10
CA GLY A 76 -5.46 4.84 -3.45
C GLY A 76 -4.42 5.41 -2.48
N PHE A 77 -3.78 4.56 -1.67
CA PHE A 77 -2.70 4.97 -0.79
C PHE A 77 -1.50 5.53 -1.56
N ILE A 78 -1.09 4.88 -2.67
CA ILE A 78 0.01 5.35 -3.52
C ILE A 78 -0.31 6.74 -4.10
N VAL A 79 -1.53 6.94 -4.62
CA VAL A 79 -1.97 8.22 -5.17
C VAL A 79 -2.00 9.31 -4.10
N ALA A 80 -2.54 9.02 -2.92
CA ALA A 80 -2.58 9.97 -1.80
C ALA A 80 -1.16 10.39 -1.37
N ARG A 81 -0.25 9.44 -1.22
CA ARG A 81 1.18 9.71 -0.93
C ARG A 81 1.87 10.53 -2.01
N TYR A 82 1.51 10.32 -3.27
CA TYR A 82 2.07 11.08 -4.39
C TYR A 82 1.56 12.52 -4.41
N ALA A 83 0.26 12.71 -4.16
CA ALA A 83 -0.35 14.03 -4.05
C ALA A 83 0.24 14.83 -2.88
N GLU A 84 0.44 14.22 -1.72
CA GLU A 84 1.06 14.85 -0.55
C GLU A 84 2.46 15.40 -0.88
N ARG A 85 3.31 14.59 -1.52
CA ARG A 85 4.66 15.03 -1.94
C ARG A 85 4.62 16.22 -2.90
N ARG A 86 3.69 16.24 -3.85
CA ARG A 86 3.52 17.37 -4.77
C ARG A 86 3.17 18.65 -4.02
N THR A 87 2.29 18.57 -3.02
CA THR A 87 1.93 19.75 -2.22
C THR A 87 3.09 20.29 -1.37
N GLU A 88 3.97 19.41 -0.87
CA GLU A 88 5.18 19.83 -0.16
C GLU A 88 6.18 20.54 -1.08
N GLU A 89 6.41 19.99 -2.28
CA GLU A 89 7.27 20.61 -3.31
C GLU A 89 6.79 22.01 -3.69
N GLU A 90 5.48 22.19 -3.90
CA GLU A 90 4.88 23.49 -4.20
C GLU A 90 5.04 24.50 -3.05
N LYS A 91 4.88 24.07 -1.79
CA LYS A 91 5.10 24.92 -0.62
C LYS A 91 6.56 25.38 -0.53
N ILE A 92 7.51 24.48 -0.79
CA ILE A 92 8.95 24.82 -0.79
C ILE A 92 9.24 25.84 -1.89
N LEU A 93 8.79 25.61 -3.12
CA LEU A 93 8.98 26.54 -4.24
C LEU A 93 8.39 27.93 -3.95
N LYS A 94 7.21 27.99 -3.34
CA LYS A 94 6.57 29.26 -2.96
C LYS A 94 7.37 30.00 -1.88
N SER A 95 7.95 29.27 -0.91
CA SER A 95 8.80 29.86 0.13
C SER A 95 10.11 30.42 -0.44
N LEU A 96 10.73 29.72 -1.39
CA LEU A 96 11.95 30.17 -2.07
C LEU A 96 11.69 31.41 -2.91
N ARG A 97 10.61 31.42 -3.71
CA ARG A 97 10.21 32.59 -4.50
C ARG A 97 9.99 33.83 -3.62
N LYS A 98 9.30 33.67 -2.48
CA LYS A 98 9.05 34.78 -1.54
C LYS A 98 10.35 35.35 -0.94
N LYS A 99 11.36 34.49 -0.72
CA LYS A 99 12.66 34.89 -0.17
C LYS A 99 13.57 35.59 -1.18
N THR A 100 13.42 35.29 -2.47
CA THR A 100 14.21 35.94 -3.55
C THR A 100 13.69 37.33 -3.93
N VAL A 101 12.42 37.63 -3.64
CA VAL A 101 11.77 38.92 -3.96
C VAL A 101 11.83 39.91 -2.77
N SER A 102 12.39 39.50 -1.64
CA SER A 102 12.65 40.34 -0.46
C SER A 102 14.15 40.60 -0.30
#